data_AF-A0AAW7LB17-F1
#
_entry.id   AF-A0AAW7LB17-F1
#
_cell.length_a   1.000
_cell.length_b   1.000
_cell.length_c   1.000
_cell.angle_alpha   90.00
_cell.angle_beta   90.00
_cell.angle_gamma   90.00
#
_symmetry.space_group_name_H-M   'P 1'
#
loop_
_entity.id
_entity.type
_entity.pdbx_description
1 polymer ?
#
loop_
_entity_poly.entity_id
_entity_poly.type
_entity_poly.pdbx_seq_one_letter_code
_entity_poly.pdbx_strand_id
1 'polypeptide(L)'
;MQITNTPYVNHAESAQHSALSTRINDGQATNTTKKTETDTVSISSAGRNAEAKWQEIANKYDMTNISGNEVMGMAKELYDNKLISSGQMLDMYTPPSIDFNLDEKVNYVAHVTKELESLKLHSDGSAQMRNAIEAKSRVFDIVKLIG
;
A
#
# COMPACT_ATOMS: atom_id res chain seq x y z
N MET A 1 41.83 -12.12 1.75
CA MET A 1 40.46 -12.31 2.27
C MET A 1 39.53 -12.38 1.08
N GLN A 2 38.88 -13.52 0.87
CA GLN A 2 38.05 -13.80 -0.30
C GLN A 2 36.59 -13.58 0.11
N ILE A 3 35.88 -12.67 -0.57
CA ILE A 3 34.48 -12.38 -0.29
C ILE A 3 33.64 -13.18 -1.29
N THR A 4 32.92 -14.17 -0.79
CA THR A 4 32.05 -15.03 -1.58
C THR A 4 30.70 -14.32 -1.76
N ASN A 5 30.44 -13.80 -2.97
CA ASN A 5 29.11 -13.30 -3.33
C ASN A 5 28.19 -14.49 -3.65
N THR A 6 27.26 -14.79 -2.76
CA THR A 6 26.10 -15.64 -3.08
C THR A 6 25.04 -14.81 -3.80
N PRO A 7 24.60 -15.19 -5.02
CA PRO A 7 23.51 -14.49 -5.69
C PRO A 7 22.17 -14.75 -5.00
N TYR A 8 21.47 -13.66 -4.70
CA TYR A 8 20.09 -13.66 -4.23
C TYR A 8 19.16 -14.14 -5.36
N VAL A 9 18.60 -15.34 -5.22
CA VAL A 9 17.63 -15.90 -6.16
C VAL A 9 16.25 -15.33 -5.88
N ASN A 10 15.78 -14.42 -6.74
CA ASN A 10 14.37 -14.04 -6.80
C ASN A 10 13.58 -15.16 -7.49
N HIS A 11 12.81 -15.94 -6.75
CA HIS A 11 11.75 -16.75 -7.33
C HIS A 11 10.56 -15.83 -7.65
N ALA A 12 10.66 -15.09 -8.75
CA ALA A 12 9.47 -14.61 -9.45
C ALA A 12 8.97 -15.78 -10.28
N GLU A 13 8.03 -16.57 -9.73
CA GLU A 13 7.26 -17.53 -10.52
C GLU A 13 6.65 -16.79 -11.72
N SER A 14 7.16 -17.12 -12.89
CA SER A 14 6.64 -16.67 -14.17
C SER A 14 5.27 -17.30 -14.34
N ALA A 15 4.21 -16.55 -14.00
CA ALA A 15 2.87 -16.86 -14.46
C ALA A 15 2.88 -16.83 -15.99
N GLN A 16 2.81 -18.01 -16.58
CA GLN A 16 2.77 -18.19 -18.02
C GLN A 16 1.51 -17.49 -18.56
N HIS A 17 1.71 -16.37 -19.25
CA HIS A 17 0.67 -15.78 -20.10
C HIS A 17 0.38 -16.79 -21.21
N SER A 18 -0.65 -17.62 -21.04
CA SER A 18 -1.17 -18.45 -22.12
C SER A 18 -1.74 -17.51 -23.18
N ALA A 19 -1.04 -17.43 -24.32
CA ALA A 19 -1.49 -16.66 -25.46
C ALA A 19 -2.88 -17.12 -25.92
N LEU A 20 -3.85 -16.20 -25.92
CA LEU A 20 -5.16 -16.41 -26.53
C LEU A 20 -4.97 -16.62 -28.04
N SER A 21 -4.98 -17.88 -28.47
CA SER A 21 -5.10 -18.24 -29.89
C SER A 21 -6.56 -18.08 -30.32
N THR A 22 -6.90 -16.95 -30.95
CA THR A 22 -8.19 -16.80 -31.63
C THR A 22 -8.18 -17.66 -32.88
N ARG A 23 -8.76 -18.87 -32.80
CA ARG A 23 -9.19 -19.61 -33.99
C ARG A 23 -10.63 -19.21 -34.27
N ILE A 24 -10.85 -18.35 -35.25
CA ILE A 24 -12.18 -18.12 -35.80
C ILE A 24 -12.51 -19.35 -36.65
N ASN A 25 -13.47 -20.14 -36.20
CA ASN A 25 -14.18 -21.08 -37.04
C ASN A 25 -15.63 -20.60 -37.13
N ASP A 26 -15.98 -20.16 -38.34
CA ASP A 26 -17.35 -19.96 -38.77
C ASP A 26 -18.12 -21.29 -38.66
N GLY A 27 -19.31 -21.27 -38.06
CA GLY A 27 -20.20 -22.41 -38.13
C GLY A 27 -21.21 -22.52 -37.01
N GLN A 28 -22.45 -22.16 -37.36
CA GLN A 28 -23.68 -22.82 -36.94
C GLN A 28 -24.26 -22.44 -35.57
N ALA A 29 -25.28 -21.58 -35.64
CA ALA A 29 -26.18 -21.24 -34.55
C ALA A 29 -26.84 -22.50 -33.96
N THR A 30 -26.52 -22.80 -32.70
CA THR A 30 -27.29 -23.72 -31.87
C THR A 30 -27.74 -22.97 -30.62
N ASN A 31 -29.06 -22.96 -30.42
CA ASN A 31 -29.73 -22.33 -29.29
C ASN A 31 -29.19 -22.91 -27.99
N THR A 32 -28.33 -22.16 -27.32
CA THR A 32 -27.83 -22.49 -25.99
C THR A 32 -28.45 -21.50 -25.01
N THR A 33 -29.30 -22.02 -24.12
CA THR A 33 -29.85 -21.33 -22.96
C THR A 33 -28.71 -20.55 -22.28
N LYS A 34 -28.79 -19.21 -22.28
CA LYS A 34 -27.83 -18.35 -21.58
C LYS A 34 -27.85 -18.72 -20.11
N LYS A 35 -26.90 -19.57 -19.70
CA LYS A 35 -26.55 -19.78 -18.31
C LYS A 35 -26.02 -18.43 -17.84
N THR A 36 -26.74 -17.77 -16.95
CA THR A 36 -26.23 -16.58 -16.27
C THR A 36 -25.07 -17.05 -15.40
N GLU A 37 -23.87 -17.04 -15.96
CA GLU A 37 -22.64 -17.22 -15.19
C GLU A 37 -22.57 -16.04 -14.23
N THR A 38 -22.92 -16.31 -12.98
CA THR A 38 -22.69 -15.34 -11.91
C THR A 38 -21.20 -15.41 -11.64
N ASP A 39 -20.45 -14.42 -12.12
CA ASP A 39 -19.07 -14.22 -11.75
C ASP A 39 -18.99 -14.07 -10.24
N THR A 40 -18.56 -15.13 -9.56
CA THR A 40 -18.39 -15.14 -8.11
C THR A 40 -16.92 -14.89 -7.82
N VAL A 41 -16.63 -13.69 -7.31
CA VAL A 41 -15.29 -13.34 -6.84
C VAL A 41 -15.10 -13.96 -5.46
N SER A 42 -14.17 -14.90 -5.33
CA SER A 42 -13.84 -15.51 -4.04
C SER A 42 -12.67 -14.78 -3.38
N ILE A 43 -12.91 -14.15 -2.23
CA ILE A 43 -11.87 -13.53 -1.41
C ILE A 43 -11.23 -14.60 -0.51
N SER A 44 -9.90 -14.63 -0.45
CA SER A 44 -9.19 -15.55 0.45
C SER A 44 -9.50 -15.23 1.93
N SER A 45 -9.40 -16.24 2.79
CA SER A 45 -9.53 -16.04 4.25
C SER A 45 -8.49 -15.05 4.78
N ALA A 46 -7.26 -15.10 4.24
CA ALA A 46 -6.21 -14.13 4.54
C ALA A 46 -6.63 -12.69 4.17
N GLY A 47 -7.27 -12.50 3.02
CA GLY A 47 -7.78 -11.20 2.58
C GLY A 47 -8.87 -10.64 3.51
N ARG A 48 -9.86 -11.47 3.88
CA ARG A 48 -10.90 -11.05 4.84
C ARG A 48 -10.32 -10.72 6.22
N ASN A 49 -9.36 -11.51 6.69
CA ASN A 49 -8.70 -11.25 7.96
C ASN A 49 -7.89 -9.95 7.94
N ALA A 50 -7.24 -9.64 6.81
CA ALA A 50 -6.52 -8.38 6.64
C ALA A 50 -7.47 -7.17 6.71
N GLU A 51 -8.60 -7.21 6.00
CA GLU A 51 -9.61 -6.14 6.02
C GLU A 51 -10.15 -5.90 7.44
N ALA A 52 -10.52 -6.96 8.16
CA ALA A 52 -11.00 -6.85 9.53
C ALA A 52 -9.94 -6.22 10.45
N LYS A 53 -8.65 -6.58 10.27
CA LYS A 53 -7.54 -6.00 11.04
C LYS A 53 -7.27 -4.55 10.70
N TRP A 54 -7.38 -4.16 9.43
CA TRP A 54 -7.34 -2.77 9.01
C TRP A 54 -8.42 -1.94 9.72
N GLN A 55 -9.66 -2.39 9.69
CA GLN A 55 -10.78 -1.70 10.35
C GLN A 55 -10.60 -1.65 11.88
N GLU A 56 -10.13 -2.74 12.50
CA GLU A 56 -9.85 -2.78 13.94
C GLU A 56 -8.83 -1.70 14.33
N ILE A 57 -7.75 -1.55 13.55
CA ILE A 57 -6.70 -0.55 13.80
C ILE A 57 -7.24 0.85 13.50
N ALA A 58 -7.92 1.06 12.38
CA ALA A 58 -8.51 2.36 12.02
C ALA A 58 -9.41 2.93 13.11
N ASN A 59 -10.22 2.10 13.75
CA ASN A 59 -11.09 2.53 14.84
C ASN A 59 -10.35 2.94 16.13
N LYS A 60 -9.07 2.60 16.29
CA LYS A 60 -8.26 2.97 17.47
C LYS A 60 -7.62 4.35 17.35
N TYR A 61 -7.46 4.88 16.13
CA TYR A 61 -6.66 6.06 15.85
C TYR A 61 -7.48 7.11 15.10
N ASP A 62 -7.63 8.30 15.67
CA ASP A 62 -8.24 9.44 14.99
C ASP A 62 -7.19 10.22 14.21
N MET A 63 -7.07 9.94 12.92
CA MET A 63 -6.06 10.55 12.04
C MET A 63 -6.21 12.07 11.85
N THR A 64 -7.33 12.64 12.26
CA THR A 64 -7.55 14.10 12.26
C THR A 64 -7.11 14.77 13.57
N ASN A 65 -6.80 13.98 14.60
CA ASN A 65 -6.41 14.42 15.93
C ASN A 65 -5.45 13.39 16.60
N ILE A 66 -4.28 13.22 15.99
CA ILE A 66 -3.29 12.20 16.36
C ILE A 66 -1.92 12.83 16.65
N SER A 67 -1.23 12.30 17.65
CA SER A 67 0.15 12.65 17.99
C SER A 67 1.17 11.81 17.21
N GLY A 68 2.41 12.26 17.13
CA GLY A 68 3.49 11.48 16.52
C GLY A 68 3.70 10.11 17.17
N ASN A 69 3.59 10.05 18.51
CA ASN A 69 3.67 8.80 19.26
C ASN A 69 2.54 7.82 18.90
N GLU A 70 1.31 8.32 18.74
CA GLU A 70 0.17 7.52 18.30
C GLU A 70 0.35 7.02 16.85
N VAL A 71 0.90 7.84 15.94
CA VAL A 71 1.24 7.41 14.56
C VAL A 71 2.26 6.27 14.59
N MET A 72 3.28 6.35 15.45
CA MET A 72 4.28 5.28 15.59
C MET A 72 3.68 3.98 16.13
N GLY A 73 2.76 4.08 17.10
CA GLY A 73 2.00 2.95 17.63
C GLY A 73 1.14 2.28 16.57
N MET A 74 0.40 3.08 15.79
CA MET A 74 -0.41 2.60 14.67
C MET A 74 0.44 1.88 13.61
N ALA A 75 1.53 2.49 13.15
CA ALA A 75 2.41 1.88 12.16
C ALA A 75 3.06 0.57 12.67
N LYS A 76 3.34 0.48 13.97
CA LYS A 76 3.76 -0.77 14.62
C LYS A 76 2.67 -1.84 14.55
N GLU A 77 1.44 -1.52 14.93
CA GLU A 77 0.32 -2.48 14.86
C GLU A 77 0.08 -2.97 13.43
N LEU A 78 0.11 -2.08 12.43
CA LEU A 78 -0.05 -2.45 11.03
C LEU A 78 1.03 -3.43 10.57
N TYR A 79 2.29 -3.20 10.95
CA TYR A 79 3.40 -4.08 10.59
C TYR A 79 3.37 -5.42 11.33
N ASP A 80 3.04 -5.41 12.62
CA ASP A 80 2.95 -6.61 13.44
C ASP A 80 1.89 -7.55 12.84
N ASN A 81 0.78 -6.98 12.34
CA ASN A 81 -0.28 -7.67 11.61
C ASN A 81 0.00 -7.92 10.12
N LYS A 82 1.22 -7.60 9.62
CA LYS A 82 1.65 -7.82 8.23
C LYS A 82 0.80 -7.09 7.18
N LEU A 83 0.16 -6.00 7.59
CA LEU A 83 -0.66 -5.14 6.73
C LEU A 83 0.18 -4.13 5.96
N ILE A 84 1.34 -3.75 6.52
CA ILE A 84 2.35 -2.92 5.85
C ILE A 84 3.73 -3.57 5.95
N SER A 85 4.61 -3.19 5.03
CA SER A 85 6.04 -3.56 5.06
C SER A 85 6.82 -2.76 6.11
N SER A 86 8.02 -3.23 6.45
CA SER A 86 8.95 -2.49 7.33
C SER A 86 9.38 -1.14 6.75
N GLY A 87 9.52 -1.04 5.42
CA GLY A 87 9.81 0.22 4.74
C GLY A 87 8.70 1.24 4.93
N GLN A 88 7.43 0.81 4.79
CA GLN A 88 6.28 1.66 5.05
C GLN A 88 6.18 2.09 6.53
N MET A 89 6.50 1.21 7.48
CA MET A 89 6.60 1.61 8.89
C MET A 89 7.63 2.74 9.06
N LEU A 90 8.82 2.58 8.47
CA LEU A 90 9.89 3.57 8.59
C LEU A 90 9.50 4.91 7.93
N ASP A 91 8.83 4.86 6.78
CA ASP A 91 8.30 6.04 6.11
C ASP A 91 7.29 6.78 7.02
N MET A 92 6.44 6.04 7.76
CA MET A 92 5.47 6.62 8.72
C MET A 92 6.13 7.17 9.99
N TYR A 93 7.26 6.61 10.42
CA TYR A 93 8.00 7.07 11.60
C TYR A 93 8.76 8.36 11.35
N THR A 94 8.96 8.73 10.09
CA THR A 94 9.68 9.94 9.72
C THR A 94 8.87 11.16 10.13
N PRO A 95 9.33 11.94 11.12
CA PRO A 95 8.62 13.13 11.55
C PRO A 95 8.58 14.18 10.43
N PRO A 96 7.52 15.01 10.37
CA PRO A 96 7.43 16.15 9.46
C PRO A 96 8.63 17.10 9.45
N SER A 97 9.18 17.35 10.63
CA SER A 97 10.25 18.30 10.85
C SER A 97 11.07 17.91 12.08
N ILE A 98 12.27 18.46 12.18
CA ILE A 98 13.20 18.17 13.29
C ILE A 98 12.66 18.68 14.64
N ASP A 99 11.90 19.77 14.60
CA ASP A 99 11.24 20.41 15.73
C ASP A 99 9.81 19.90 15.96
N PHE A 100 9.39 18.85 15.25
CA PHE A 100 8.05 18.29 15.40
C PHE A 100 7.84 17.74 16.82
N ASN A 101 6.85 18.29 17.53
CA ASN A 101 6.47 17.81 18.84
C ASN A 101 5.67 16.49 18.71
N LEU A 102 6.26 15.38 19.16
CA LEU A 102 5.66 14.05 19.06
C LEU A 102 4.44 13.84 19.96
N ASP A 103 4.22 14.71 20.96
CA ASP A 103 3.08 14.65 21.88
C ASP A 103 1.93 15.57 21.46
N GLU A 104 2.19 16.52 20.54
CA GLU A 104 1.16 17.42 20.03
C GLU A 104 0.25 16.68 19.04
N LYS A 105 -1.06 16.81 19.24
CA LYS A 105 -2.05 16.24 18.33
C LYS A 105 -2.28 17.16 17.14
N VAL A 106 -2.21 16.59 15.95
CA VAL A 106 -2.38 17.31 14.69
C VAL A 106 -3.35 16.56 13.77
N ASN A 107 -3.87 17.26 12.77
CA ASN A 107 -4.54 16.62 11.65
C ASN A 107 -3.47 16.04 10.70
N TYR A 108 -3.15 14.77 10.92
CA TYR A 108 -2.07 14.11 10.19
C TYR A 108 -2.42 13.87 8.72
N VAL A 109 -3.70 13.62 8.41
CA VAL A 109 -4.19 13.51 7.01
C VAL A 109 -3.90 14.79 6.24
N ALA A 110 -4.30 15.94 6.80
CA ALA A 110 -4.07 17.25 6.18
C ALA A 110 -2.57 17.54 6.04
N HIS A 111 -1.79 17.17 7.06
CA HIS A 111 -0.35 17.35 7.07
C HIS A 111 0.33 16.57 5.92
N VAL A 112 0.13 15.25 5.86
CA VAL A 112 0.72 14.39 4.82
C VAL A 112 0.25 14.81 3.42
N THR A 113 -1.01 15.22 3.28
CA THR A 113 -1.54 15.74 2.00
C THR A 113 -0.76 16.98 1.55
N LYS A 114 -0.61 17.97 2.43
CA LYS A 114 0.11 19.22 2.13
C LYS A 114 1.58 18.97 1.82
N GLU A 115 2.24 18.09 2.57
CA GLU A 115 3.63 17.71 2.30
C GLU A 115 3.79 17.07 0.92
N LEU A 116 2.93 16.11 0.58
CA LEU A 116 2.98 15.43 -0.70
C LEU A 116 2.75 16.40 -1.88
N GLU A 117 1.81 17.34 -1.73
CA GLU A 117 1.58 18.40 -2.72
C GLU A 117 2.77 19.33 -2.85
N SER A 118 3.38 19.73 -1.73
CA SER A 118 4.59 20.58 -1.71
C SER A 118 5.77 19.90 -2.40
N LEU A 119 6.01 18.61 -2.12
CA LEU A 119 7.08 17.84 -2.78
C LEU A 119 6.85 17.72 -4.29
N LYS A 120 5.61 17.52 -4.73
CA LYS A 120 5.26 17.47 -6.15
C LYS A 120 5.45 18.84 -6.82
N LEU A 121 5.07 19.93 -6.14
CA LEU A 121 5.16 21.29 -6.68
C LEU A 121 6.61 21.76 -6.83
N HIS A 122 7.46 21.46 -5.85
CA HIS A 122 8.86 21.87 -5.82
C HIS A 122 9.82 20.82 -6.37
N SER A 123 9.29 19.85 -7.12
CA SER A 123 10.12 18.77 -7.65
C SER A 123 11.06 19.26 -8.73
N ASP A 124 12.36 18.97 -8.58
CA ASP A 124 13.39 19.23 -9.58
C ASP A 124 13.61 18.03 -10.52
N GLY A 125 12.84 16.95 -10.35
CA GLY A 125 12.98 15.72 -11.11
C GLY A 125 14.16 14.83 -10.69
N SER A 126 14.95 15.23 -9.69
CA SER A 126 16.07 14.44 -9.17
C SER A 126 15.59 13.09 -8.63
N ALA A 127 16.48 12.09 -8.65
CA ALA A 127 16.18 10.78 -8.06
C ALA A 127 15.83 10.88 -6.57
N GLN A 128 16.47 11.80 -5.85
CA GLN A 128 16.20 12.05 -4.43
C GLN A 128 14.78 12.55 -4.22
N MET A 129 14.35 13.54 -5.01
CA MET A 129 13.00 14.07 -4.93
C MET A 129 11.95 13.05 -5.35
N ARG A 130 12.21 12.26 -6.40
CA ARG A 130 11.33 11.16 -6.81
C ARG A 130 11.14 10.14 -5.69
N ASN A 131 12.22 9.72 -5.04
CA ASN A 131 12.16 8.80 -3.91
C ASN A 131 11.39 9.39 -2.73
N ALA A 132 11.56 10.69 -2.44
CA ALA A 132 10.80 11.37 -1.38
C ALA A 132 9.30 11.44 -1.69
N ILE A 133 8.93 11.76 -2.92
CA ILE A 133 7.54 11.76 -3.39
C ILE A 133 6.95 10.35 -3.28
N GLU A 134 7.68 9.32 -3.70
CA GLU A 134 7.24 7.93 -3.60
C GLU A 134 7.02 7.50 -2.14
N ALA A 135 7.96 7.82 -1.25
CA ALA A 135 7.83 7.54 0.19
C ALA A 135 6.62 8.22 0.81
N LYS A 136 6.43 9.51 0.57
CA LYS A 136 5.25 10.22 1.08
C LYS A 136 3.95 9.78 0.42
N SER A 137 3.97 9.34 -0.84
CA SER A 137 2.78 8.76 -1.48
C SER A 137 2.34 7.47 -0.78
N ARG A 138 3.29 6.59 -0.41
CA ARG A 138 2.98 5.37 0.36
C ARG A 138 2.34 5.69 1.71
N VAL A 139 2.87 6.68 2.43
CA VAL A 139 2.30 7.11 3.71
C VAL A 139 0.89 7.68 3.52
N PHE A 140 0.70 8.52 2.50
CA PHE A 140 -0.60 9.08 2.16
C PHE A 140 -1.65 8.00 1.89
N ASP A 141 -1.30 6.98 1.11
CA ASP A 141 -2.21 5.88 0.80
C ASP A 141 -2.62 5.10 2.06
N ILE A 142 -1.67 4.84 2.97
CA ILE A 142 -1.96 4.18 4.26
C ILE A 142 -2.89 5.06 5.11
N VAL A 143 -2.56 6.34 5.25
CA VAL A 143 -3.33 7.27 6.10
C VAL A 143 -4.76 7.43 5.59
N LYS A 144 -4.97 7.44 4.26
CA LYS A 144 -6.31 7.48 3.64
C LYS A 144 -7.13 6.21 3.79
N LEU A 145 -6.49 5.07 4.05
CA LEU A 145 -7.20 3.83 4.34
C LEU A 145 -7.67 3.75 5.79
N ILE A 146 -7.09 4.56 6.67
CA ILE A 146 -7.32 4.55 8.12
C ILE A 146 -8.27 5.67 8.54
N GLY A 147 -8.12 6.88 7.98
CA GLY A 147 -8.98 8.04 8.26
C GLY A 147 -10.08 8.24 7.24
#